data_AF-A0A381WPR2-F1
#
_entry.id   AF-A0A381WPR2-F1
#
_cell.length_a   1.000
_cell.length_b   1.000
_cell.length_c   1.000
_cell.angle_alpha   90.00
_cell.angle_beta   90.00
_cell.angle_gamma   90.00
#
_symmetry.space_group_name_H-M   'P 1'
#
loop_
_entity.id
_entity.type
_entity.pdbx_description
1 polymer ?
#
loop_
_entity_poly.entity_id
_entity_poly.type
_entity_poly.pdbx_seq_one_letter_code
_entity_poly.pdbx_strand_id
1 'polypeptide(L)'
;MIAESLARRRIAITGSTGFLGTALVERLLRTVPDCELVLIVRPGRRGAERRVSRDILHNDAFDRLRAELGKDAFEEMTARRITAVAGDVTNNGLGLDEEGRSALATCDLFIHSAAVVNFDSPLDQAVEINLLGSVRVVETLQSLGVVPHLVAVSTCYVAGSRRGTAPEEPVNQGPFFVDVDWRSEVDSARRIRAETENASRSPEKLAEFREAAHKELGAAGTPALAAKTEQLRTRWVEDRMAEAGRSRASSLGFPDAYAYTKALGEVALTESSGDVPVSIVRPSIIESSFAEPVPGWIRGFRMAEPVIISYARGLLKEFPGVPEGTVDVIPVDFVVAAICAVAARGPDPDAPPGGDIVQVASGAENPLRYGKLVDLVREWFTEHPIYDEHGQPISVPQWSFPGRGRVKQQLERAGSMLDRAHKAFDMLPVRGRHAMTSARLEERRELIDRAMGYVDLYGAYAECEAVYGLDRLITLWDQLDDDDRATFCFDPRTIDWDRYVPEVHLPSVVKAARAPTRPPTRGGQSRSERLRTQVLSPDRQLAAFDLENTLIASNVVAS
;
A
#
# COMPACT_ATOMS: atom_id res chain seq x y z
N MET A 1 -29.05 3.79 -13.27
CA MET A 1 -27.99 3.96 -14.28
C MET A 1 -26.83 4.85 -13.79
N ILE A 2 -25.78 4.20 -13.27
CA ILE A 2 -24.51 4.78 -12.80
C ILE A 2 -23.80 5.49 -13.93
N ALA A 3 -23.65 4.82 -15.08
CA ALA A 3 -22.96 5.38 -16.24
C ALA A 3 -23.66 6.65 -16.76
N GLU A 4 -24.98 6.68 -16.76
CA GLU A 4 -25.76 7.84 -17.19
C GLU A 4 -25.66 9.00 -16.20
N SER A 5 -25.73 8.74 -14.88
CA SER A 5 -25.61 9.78 -13.85
C SER A 5 -24.25 10.47 -13.88
N LEU A 6 -23.19 9.69 -14.16
CA LEU A 6 -21.81 10.18 -14.26
C LEU A 6 -21.44 10.69 -15.66
N ALA A 7 -22.30 10.49 -16.67
CA ALA A 7 -22.04 10.93 -18.03
C ALA A 7 -21.85 12.45 -18.10
N ARG A 8 -20.82 12.90 -18.82
CA ARG A 8 -20.48 14.34 -18.99
C ARG A 8 -20.20 15.10 -17.68
N ARG A 9 -20.11 14.42 -16.52
CA ARG A 9 -19.65 15.03 -15.27
C ARG A 9 -18.16 15.34 -15.34
N ARG A 10 -17.75 16.36 -14.60
CA ARG A 10 -16.35 16.74 -14.45
C ARG A 10 -15.89 16.38 -13.04
N ILE A 11 -15.00 15.38 -12.98
CA ILE A 11 -14.68 14.64 -11.75
C ILE A 11 -13.23 14.93 -11.35
N ALA A 12 -13.03 15.61 -10.22
CA ALA A 12 -11.71 15.78 -9.63
C ALA A 12 -11.29 14.52 -8.86
N ILE A 13 -10.05 14.05 -9.02
CA ILE A 13 -9.56 12.85 -8.35
C ILE A 13 -8.16 13.10 -7.75
N THR A 14 -8.01 12.87 -6.44
CA THR A 14 -6.70 12.72 -5.80
C THR A 14 -6.36 11.24 -5.61
N GLY A 15 -5.07 10.91 -5.61
CA GLY A 15 -4.63 9.52 -5.43
C GLY A 15 -4.78 8.64 -6.69
N SER A 16 -5.01 9.24 -7.86
CA SER A 16 -5.17 8.54 -9.15
C SER A 16 -3.95 7.70 -9.57
N THR A 17 -2.75 8.04 -9.09
CA THR A 17 -1.53 7.24 -9.32
C THR A 17 -1.41 6.02 -8.38
N GLY A 18 -2.35 5.82 -7.46
CA GLY A 18 -2.39 4.68 -6.52
C GLY A 18 -3.01 3.43 -7.15
N PHE A 19 -3.04 2.32 -6.41
CA PHE A 19 -3.68 1.07 -6.85
C PHE A 19 -5.17 1.27 -7.17
N LEU A 20 -5.96 1.64 -6.15
CA LEU A 20 -7.39 1.92 -6.29
C LEU A 20 -7.65 3.05 -7.30
N GLY A 21 -6.94 4.17 -7.20
CA GLY A 21 -7.13 5.32 -8.07
C GLY A 21 -6.86 5.04 -9.55
N THR A 22 -5.89 4.19 -9.89
CA THR A 22 -5.62 3.82 -11.28
C THR A 22 -6.74 2.96 -11.86
N ALA A 23 -7.24 1.98 -11.10
CA ALA A 23 -8.41 1.19 -11.52
C ALA A 23 -9.68 2.03 -11.63
N LEU A 24 -9.87 3.01 -10.75
CA LEU A 24 -10.99 3.95 -10.83
C LEU A 24 -10.94 4.80 -12.10
N VAL A 25 -9.78 5.37 -12.44
CA VAL A 25 -9.62 6.16 -13.68
C VAL A 25 -9.86 5.29 -14.91
N GLU A 26 -9.31 4.07 -14.94
CA GLU A 26 -9.56 3.12 -16.03
C GLU A 26 -11.06 2.84 -16.19
N ARG A 27 -11.73 2.52 -15.08
CA ARG A 27 -13.15 2.21 -15.08
C ARG A 27 -13.98 3.38 -15.61
N LEU A 28 -13.77 4.59 -15.08
CA LEU A 28 -14.50 5.79 -15.49
C LEU A 28 -14.32 6.09 -16.98
N LEU A 29 -13.09 6.00 -17.51
CA LEU A 29 -12.84 6.25 -18.93
C LEU A 29 -13.50 5.20 -19.82
N ARG A 30 -13.51 3.93 -19.40
CA ARG A 30 -14.04 2.81 -20.19
C ARG A 30 -15.57 2.74 -20.17
N THR A 31 -16.21 2.98 -19.03
CA THR A 31 -17.65 2.70 -18.86
C THR A 31 -18.52 3.94 -18.78
N VAL A 32 -17.99 5.10 -18.41
CA VAL A 32 -18.77 6.34 -18.29
C VAL A 32 -18.57 7.19 -19.56
N PRO A 33 -19.63 7.46 -20.35
CA PRO A 33 -19.50 8.21 -21.59
C PRO A 33 -19.22 9.70 -21.33
N ASP A 34 -18.23 10.23 -22.05
CA ASP A 34 -17.87 11.65 -22.08
C ASP A 34 -17.61 12.32 -20.71
N CYS A 35 -17.38 11.58 -19.63
CA CYS A 35 -16.94 12.19 -18.38
C CYS A 35 -15.52 12.78 -18.54
N GLU A 36 -15.27 13.89 -17.86
CA GLU A 36 -13.97 14.56 -17.85
C GLU A 36 -13.33 14.40 -16.48
N LEU A 37 -12.03 14.07 -16.45
CA LEU A 37 -11.30 13.78 -15.22
C LEU A 37 -10.24 14.85 -14.98
N VAL A 38 -10.31 15.50 -13.82
CA VAL A 38 -9.28 16.42 -13.33
C VAL A 38 -8.40 15.66 -12.33
N LEU A 39 -7.25 15.18 -12.79
CA LEU A 39 -6.36 14.34 -11.99
C LEU A 39 -5.35 15.21 -11.23
N ILE A 40 -5.57 15.37 -9.93
CA ILE A 40 -4.68 16.13 -9.06
C ILE A 40 -3.56 15.20 -8.58
N VAL A 41 -2.35 15.41 -9.10
CA VAL A 41 -1.19 14.56 -8.82
C VAL A 41 0.02 15.38 -8.40
N ARG A 42 0.81 14.83 -7.46
CA ARG A 42 2.09 15.43 -7.09
C ARG A 42 2.99 15.51 -8.31
N PRO A 43 3.53 16.68 -8.70
CA PRO A 43 4.32 16.76 -9.93
C PRO A 43 5.59 15.92 -9.82
N GLY A 44 5.96 15.25 -10.92
CA GLY A 44 7.30 14.67 -11.05
C GLY A 44 8.32 15.75 -11.46
N ARG A 45 9.59 15.36 -11.63
CA ARG A 45 10.63 16.26 -12.18
C ARG A 45 10.27 16.88 -13.55
N ARG A 46 9.33 16.27 -14.28
CA ARG A 46 8.86 16.69 -15.61
C ARG A 46 7.39 17.14 -15.60
N GLY A 47 6.85 17.54 -14.45
CA GLY A 47 5.47 18.02 -14.31
C GLY A 47 4.42 16.93 -14.05
N ALA A 48 3.17 17.36 -13.89
CA ALA A 48 2.01 16.50 -13.59
C ALA A 48 1.58 15.67 -14.79
N GLU A 49 1.46 16.26 -15.99
CA GLU A 49 1.09 15.56 -17.22
C GLU A 49 1.98 14.35 -17.51
N ARG A 50 3.30 14.53 -17.41
CA ARG A 50 4.24 13.43 -17.66
C ARG A 50 4.12 12.33 -16.61
N ARG A 51 3.74 12.69 -15.37
CA ARG A 51 3.48 11.72 -14.31
C ARG A 51 2.18 10.95 -14.57
N VAL A 52 1.09 11.62 -14.95
CA VAL A 52 -0.17 10.97 -15.35
C VAL A 52 0.07 10.01 -16.51
N SER A 53 0.76 10.47 -17.55
CA SER A 53 1.13 9.62 -18.69
C SER A 53 1.88 8.37 -18.24
N ARG A 54 2.95 8.51 -17.45
CA ARG A 54 3.80 7.38 -17.03
C ARG A 54 3.15 6.45 -16.00
N ASP A 55 2.52 7.00 -14.97
CA ASP A 55 2.08 6.25 -13.77
C ASP A 55 0.64 5.74 -13.88
N ILE A 56 -0.14 6.25 -14.84
CA ILE A 56 -1.54 5.90 -15.07
C ILE A 56 -1.71 5.40 -16.50
N LEU A 57 -1.49 6.24 -17.52
CA LEU A 57 -1.86 5.89 -18.90
C LEU A 57 -0.96 4.82 -19.55
N HIS A 58 0.26 4.61 -19.06
CA HIS A 58 1.12 3.49 -19.48
C HIS A 58 0.99 2.26 -18.57
N ASN A 59 0.13 2.31 -17.56
CA ASN A 59 -0.12 1.17 -16.69
C ASN A 59 -0.88 0.06 -17.45
N ASP A 60 -0.67 -1.18 -17.03
CA ASP A 60 -1.27 -2.39 -17.60
C ASP A 60 -2.78 -2.48 -17.33
N ALA A 61 -3.32 -1.75 -16.35
CA ALA A 61 -4.77 -1.57 -16.18
C ALA A 61 -5.45 -1.12 -17.49
N PHE A 62 -4.79 -0.26 -18.26
CA PHE A 62 -5.32 0.30 -19.49
C PHE A 62 -5.03 -0.56 -20.73
N ASP A 63 -4.41 -1.74 -20.60
CA ASP A 63 -4.09 -2.60 -21.75
C ASP A 63 -5.34 -2.97 -22.54
N ARG A 64 -6.42 -3.34 -21.85
CA ARG A 64 -7.71 -3.66 -22.46
C ARG A 64 -8.28 -2.47 -23.23
N LEU A 65 -8.39 -1.31 -22.58
CA LEU A 65 -8.94 -0.10 -23.18
C LEU A 65 -8.12 0.37 -24.40
N ARG A 66 -6.79 0.26 -24.33
CA ARG A 66 -5.90 0.54 -25.47
C ARG A 66 -6.09 -0.44 -26.62
N ALA A 67 -6.29 -1.73 -26.32
CA ALA A 67 -6.51 -2.75 -27.34
C ALA A 67 -7.87 -2.59 -28.04
N GLU A 68 -8.92 -2.23 -27.29
CA GLU A 68 -10.27 -2.02 -27.81
C GLU A 68 -10.38 -0.75 -28.68
N LEU A 69 -9.76 0.36 -28.28
CA LEU A 69 -9.83 1.63 -29.02
C LEU A 69 -8.78 1.75 -30.13
N GLY A 70 -7.61 1.11 -29.97
CA GLY A 70 -6.42 1.41 -30.76
C GLY A 70 -5.69 2.65 -30.24
N LYS A 71 -4.42 2.78 -30.66
CA LYS A 71 -3.49 3.79 -30.12
C LYS A 71 -3.99 5.23 -30.31
N ASP A 72 -4.33 5.60 -31.54
CA ASP A 72 -4.65 7.00 -31.87
C ASP A 72 -5.95 7.45 -31.18
N ALA A 73 -6.98 6.61 -31.18
CA ALA A 73 -8.25 6.90 -30.50
C ALA A 73 -8.11 6.94 -28.97
N PHE A 74 -7.24 6.10 -28.38
CA PHE A 74 -6.92 6.17 -26.96
C PHE A 74 -6.20 7.48 -26.60
N GLU A 75 -5.21 7.89 -27.40
CA GLU A 75 -4.49 9.15 -27.21
C GLU A 75 -5.43 10.35 -27.37
N GLU A 76 -6.30 10.37 -28.38
CA GLU A 76 -7.32 11.41 -28.58
C GLU A 76 -8.31 11.48 -27.40
N MET A 77 -8.86 10.32 -26.99
CA MET A 77 -9.80 10.25 -25.88
C MET A 77 -9.17 10.76 -24.58
N THR A 78 -7.96 10.33 -24.26
CA THR A 78 -7.29 10.73 -23.02
C THR A 78 -6.86 12.20 -23.05
N ALA A 79 -6.41 12.72 -24.20
CA ALA A 79 -6.11 14.15 -24.35
C ALA A 79 -7.36 15.03 -24.18
N ARG A 80 -8.52 14.55 -24.64
CA ARG A 80 -9.80 15.28 -24.49
C ARG A 80 -10.36 15.19 -23.07
N ARG A 81 -10.31 14.01 -22.45
CA ARG A 81 -11.06 13.70 -21.21
C ARG A 81 -10.22 13.81 -19.95
N ILE A 82 -8.92 14.05 -20.02
CA ILE A 82 -8.06 14.14 -18.82
C ILE A 82 -7.36 15.49 -18.78
N THR A 83 -7.53 16.20 -17.66
CA THR A 83 -6.71 17.36 -17.29
C THR A 83 -5.81 16.95 -16.13
N ALA A 84 -4.49 16.99 -16.32
CA ALA A 84 -3.53 16.71 -15.27
C ALA A 84 -3.18 17.99 -14.51
N VAL A 85 -3.44 18.01 -13.20
CA VAL A 85 -3.21 19.19 -12.35
C VAL A 85 -2.11 18.88 -11.33
N ALA A 86 -1.13 19.76 -11.20
CA ALA A 86 -0.10 19.65 -10.18
C ALA A 86 -0.66 20.02 -8.81
N GLY A 87 -0.65 19.08 -7.87
CA GLY A 87 -1.10 19.35 -6.51
C GLY A 87 -0.64 18.29 -5.49
N ASP A 88 -0.62 18.69 -4.23
CA ASP A 88 -0.27 17.84 -3.09
C ASP A 88 -1.21 18.11 -1.91
N VAL A 89 -1.82 17.05 -1.40
CA VAL A 89 -2.74 17.11 -0.24
C VAL A 89 -2.03 17.48 1.06
N THR A 90 -0.69 17.47 1.08
CA THR A 90 0.08 17.96 2.24
C THR A 90 0.19 19.49 2.28
N ASN A 91 -0.22 20.18 1.22
CA ASN A 91 -0.11 21.64 1.11
C ASN A 91 -1.49 22.28 1.25
N ASN A 92 -1.56 23.43 1.91
CA ASN A 92 -2.78 24.24 1.95
C ASN A 92 -3.15 24.69 0.53
N GLY A 93 -4.46 24.73 0.22
CA GLY A 93 -4.92 24.99 -1.15
C GLY A 93 -4.52 23.89 -2.15
N LEU A 94 -4.13 22.71 -1.65
CA LEU A 94 -3.54 21.58 -2.40
C LEU A 94 -2.28 21.95 -3.21
N GLY A 95 -1.67 23.11 -2.96
CA GLY A 95 -0.58 23.64 -3.77
C GLY A 95 -0.95 23.96 -5.22
N LEU A 96 -2.24 24.18 -5.51
CA LEU A 96 -2.73 24.50 -6.86
C LEU A 96 -2.31 25.90 -7.30
N ASP A 97 -1.90 26.01 -8.55
CA ASP A 97 -1.80 27.27 -9.28
C ASP A 97 -3.17 27.75 -9.76
N GLU A 98 -3.21 28.89 -10.45
CA GLU A 98 -4.47 29.51 -10.89
C GLU A 98 -5.22 28.65 -11.91
N GLU A 99 -4.50 27.96 -12.79
CA GLU A 99 -5.09 27.02 -13.77
C GLU A 99 -5.69 25.81 -13.07
N GLY A 100 -4.96 25.23 -12.10
CA GLY A 100 -5.44 24.11 -11.28
C GLY A 100 -6.66 24.46 -10.44
N ARG A 101 -6.70 25.67 -9.85
CA ARG A 101 -7.86 26.21 -9.13
C ARG A 101 -9.06 26.37 -10.05
N SER A 102 -8.85 26.94 -11.23
CA SER A 102 -9.90 27.10 -12.24
C SER A 102 -10.44 25.75 -12.70
N ALA A 103 -9.56 24.77 -12.96
CA ALA A 103 -9.97 23.42 -13.34
C ALA A 103 -10.78 22.73 -12.22
N LEU A 104 -10.35 22.85 -10.96
CA LEU A 104 -11.05 22.28 -9.81
C LEU A 104 -12.43 22.95 -9.60
N ALA A 105 -12.54 24.27 -9.74
CA ALA A 105 -13.79 25.00 -9.56
C ALA A 105 -14.90 24.61 -10.56
N THR A 106 -14.54 24.00 -11.70
CA THR A 106 -15.50 23.49 -12.68
C THR A 106 -16.00 22.07 -12.41
N CYS A 107 -15.46 21.39 -11.39
CA CYS A 107 -15.85 20.02 -11.07
C CYS A 107 -17.11 19.99 -10.22
N ASP A 108 -18.01 19.07 -10.53
CA ASP A 108 -19.26 18.83 -9.79
C ASP A 108 -19.15 17.62 -8.83
N LEU A 109 -18.12 16.80 -9.01
CA LEU A 109 -17.79 15.64 -8.17
C LEU A 109 -16.29 15.67 -7.82
N PHE A 110 -15.97 15.34 -6.58
CA PHE A 110 -14.60 15.16 -6.11
C PHE A 110 -14.45 13.78 -5.46
N ILE A 111 -13.52 12.96 -5.95
CA ILE A 111 -13.18 11.67 -5.35
C ILE A 111 -11.80 11.78 -4.69
N HIS A 112 -11.78 11.74 -3.36
CA HIS A 112 -10.56 11.80 -2.57
C HIS A 112 -10.07 10.39 -2.21
N SER A 113 -9.10 9.86 -2.96
CA SER A 113 -8.49 8.55 -2.72
C SER A 113 -7.01 8.63 -2.30
N ALA A 114 -6.45 9.84 -2.15
CA ALA A 114 -5.07 9.99 -1.70
C ALA A 114 -4.90 9.51 -0.25
N ALA A 115 -3.95 8.61 -0.03
CA ALA A 115 -3.59 8.11 1.29
C ALA A 115 -2.17 7.56 1.30
N VAL A 116 -1.56 7.50 2.48
CA VAL A 116 -0.43 6.62 2.76
C VAL A 116 -0.95 5.37 3.45
N VAL A 117 -0.95 4.26 2.70
CA VAL A 117 -1.45 2.94 3.15
C VAL A 117 -0.27 2.05 3.57
N ASN A 118 0.66 2.61 4.34
CA ASN A 118 1.77 1.86 4.91
C ASN A 118 1.64 1.92 6.43
N PHE A 119 1.59 0.74 7.05
CA PHE A 119 1.38 0.58 8.48
C PHE A 119 2.52 1.18 9.32
N ASP A 120 3.74 1.21 8.77
CA ASP A 120 4.94 1.80 9.39
C ASP A 120 5.27 3.20 8.87
N SER A 121 4.26 3.94 8.39
CA SER A 121 4.49 5.34 8.01
C SER A 121 4.87 6.17 9.23
N PRO A 122 5.86 7.08 9.12
CA PRO A 122 6.11 8.10 10.12
C PRO A 122 4.81 8.81 10.50
N LEU A 123 4.52 8.94 11.81
CA LEU A 123 3.26 9.49 12.32
C LEU A 123 2.95 10.88 11.75
N ASP A 124 3.96 11.75 11.64
CA ASP A 124 3.83 13.07 11.03
C ASP A 124 3.34 12.99 9.59
N GLN A 125 3.92 12.11 8.77
CA GLN A 125 3.49 11.92 7.38
C GLN A 125 2.08 11.34 7.28
N ALA A 126 1.74 10.37 8.15
CA ALA A 126 0.42 9.77 8.19
C ALA A 126 -0.65 10.82 8.55
N VAL A 127 -0.38 11.68 9.53
CA VAL A 127 -1.25 12.80 9.90
C VAL A 127 -1.41 13.80 8.75
N GLU A 128 -0.31 14.22 8.13
CA GLU A 128 -0.34 15.23 7.06
C GLU A 128 -1.13 14.77 5.83
N ILE A 129 -1.16 13.47 5.55
CA ILE A 129 -1.80 12.92 4.35
C ILE A 129 -3.19 12.34 4.67
N ASN A 130 -3.30 11.44 5.63
CA ASN A 130 -4.55 10.69 5.86
C ASN A 130 -5.58 11.48 6.69
N LEU A 131 -5.12 12.33 7.60
CA LEU A 131 -5.98 13.16 8.45
C LEU A 131 -6.18 14.53 7.80
N LEU A 132 -5.11 15.31 7.63
CA LEU A 132 -5.21 16.69 7.12
C LEU A 132 -5.47 16.76 5.61
N GLY A 133 -5.20 15.71 4.86
CA GLY A 133 -5.40 15.71 3.40
C GLY A 133 -6.87 15.89 3.01
N SER A 134 -7.80 15.28 3.74
CA SER A 134 -9.25 15.45 3.51
C SER A 134 -9.73 16.85 3.92
N VAL A 135 -9.25 17.35 5.08
CA VAL A 135 -9.53 18.70 5.57
C VAL A 135 -9.10 19.76 4.55
N ARG A 136 -7.86 19.68 4.05
CA ARG A 136 -7.34 20.61 3.05
C ARG A 136 -8.09 20.57 1.73
N VAL A 137 -8.61 19.41 1.33
CA VAL A 137 -9.48 19.31 0.14
C VAL A 137 -10.72 20.16 0.34
N VAL A 138 -11.45 19.96 1.44
CA VAL A 138 -12.67 20.73 1.70
C VAL A 138 -12.39 22.21 1.87
N GLU A 139 -11.37 22.59 2.65
CA GLU A 139 -10.99 23.99 2.82
C GLU A 139 -10.65 24.66 1.48
N THR A 140 -10.04 23.91 0.56
CA THR A 140 -9.77 24.38 -0.80
C THR A 140 -11.07 24.59 -1.58
N LEU A 141 -12.00 23.63 -1.54
CA LEU A 141 -13.31 23.76 -2.20
C LEU A 141 -14.10 24.97 -1.67
N GLN A 142 -14.12 25.15 -0.36
CA GLN A 142 -14.74 26.30 0.30
C GLN A 142 -14.07 27.62 -0.11
N SER A 143 -12.73 27.66 -0.18
CA SER A 143 -12.01 28.87 -0.63
C SER A 143 -12.28 29.24 -2.08
N LEU A 144 -12.66 28.27 -2.91
CA LEU A 144 -13.08 28.46 -4.31
C LEU A 144 -14.58 28.79 -4.43
N GLY A 145 -15.34 28.73 -3.33
CA GLY A 145 -16.79 28.97 -3.32
C GLY A 145 -17.59 27.89 -4.04
N VAL A 146 -17.09 26.66 -4.10
CA VAL A 146 -17.74 25.53 -4.79
C VAL A 146 -18.12 24.43 -3.80
N VAL A 147 -19.20 23.70 -4.10
CA VAL A 147 -19.77 22.64 -3.26
C VAL A 147 -20.00 21.35 -4.05
N PRO A 148 -18.97 20.76 -4.68
CA PRO A 148 -19.11 19.48 -5.36
C PRO A 148 -19.43 18.38 -4.35
N HIS A 149 -20.06 17.30 -4.82
CA HIS A 149 -20.16 16.09 -4.01
C HIS A 149 -18.77 15.51 -3.76
N LEU A 150 -18.37 15.36 -2.49
CA LEU A 150 -17.09 14.79 -2.10
C LEU A 150 -17.27 13.33 -1.67
N VAL A 151 -16.70 12.40 -2.44
CA VAL A 151 -16.57 10.98 -2.07
C VAL A 151 -15.18 10.76 -1.50
N ALA A 152 -15.07 10.55 -0.20
CA ALA A 152 -13.81 10.33 0.50
C ALA A 152 -13.57 8.84 0.77
N VAL A 153 -12.40 8.32 0.39
CA VAL A 153 -12.02 6.94 0.66
C VAL A 153 -11.33 6.84 2.03
N SER A 154 -11.94 6.05 2.91
CA SER A 154 -11.44 5.71 4.24
C SER A 154 -11.10 4.21 4.32
N THR A 155 -11.44 3.52 5.42
CA THR A 155 -11.24 2.08 5.58
C THR A 155 -12.19 1.50 6.64
N CYS A 156 -12.59 0.25 6.52
CA CYS A 156 -13.36 -0.46 7.56
C CYS A 156 -12.61 -0.50 8.91
N TYR A 157 -11.27 -0.47 8.89
CA TYR A 157 -10.44 -0.57 10.08
C TYR A 157 -10.47 0.64 11.00
N VAL A 158 -11.17 1.72 10.62
CA VAL A 158 -11.51 2.80 11.56
C VAL A 158 -12.39 2.33 12.71
N ALA A 159 -13.00 1.14 12.60
CA ALA A 159 -13.67 0.46 13.71
C ALA A 159 -12.70 0.08 14.86
N GLY A 160 -11.39 0.16 14.66
CA GLY A 160 -10.38 -0.12 15.68
C GLY A 160 -10.39 -1.60 16.12
N SER A 161 -10.13 -1.82 17.40
CA SER A 161 -10.13 -3.13 18.08
C SER A 161 -11.53 -3.60 18.51
N ARG A 162 -12.58 -3.08 17.86
CA ARG A 162 -13.98 -3.46 18.08
C ARG A 162 -14.16 -4.98 17.93
N ARG A 163 -15.00 -5.54 18.80
CA ARG A 163 -15.44 -6.93 18.73
C ARG A 163 -16.92 -6.97 18.37
N GLY A 164 -17.28 -7.79 17.39
CA GLY A 164 -18.64 -7.93 16.89
C GLY A 164 -19.02 -6.88 15.84
N THR A 165 -20.32 -6.66 15.67
CA THR A 165 -20.88 -5.85 14.58
C THR A 165 -20.37 -4.42 14.58
N ALA A 166 -19.87 -3.95 13.44
CA ALA A 166 -19.42 -2.60 13.13
C ALA A 166 -20.32 -2.00 12.02
N PRO A 167 -21.38 -1.26 12.39
CA PRO A 167 -22.32 -0.70 11.41
C PRO A 167 -21.75 0.51 10.69
N GLU A 168 -22.43 0.94 9.63
CA GLU A 168 -22.09 2.12 8.83
C GLU A 168 -22.47 3.42 9.56
N GLU A 169 -21.74 3.73 10.63
CA GLU A 169 -21.93 4.90 11.49
C GLU A 169 -20.65 5.76 11.60
N PRO A 170 -20.77 7.06 11.92
CA PRO A 170 -19.62 7.93 12.19
C PRO A 170 -18.75 7.37 13.31
N VAL A 171 -17.43 7.41 13.13
CA VAL A 171 -16.50 6.77 14.09
C VAL A 171 -16.63 7.32 15.51
N ASN A 172 -16.84 8.63 15.65
CA ASN A 172 -16.98 9.31 16.94
C ASN A 172 -18.32 9.08 17.63
N GLN A 173 -19.27 8.41 16.98
CA GLN A 173 -20.53 7.98 17.59
C GLN A 173 -20.44 6.53 18.12
N GLY A 174 -19.43 5.78 17.70
CA GLY A 174 -19.22 4.41 18.12
C GLY A 174 -18.68 4.32 19.56
N PRO A 175 -19.10 3.33 20.37
CA PRO A 175 -18.66 3.20 21.77
C PRO A 175 -17.19 2.78 21.93
N PHE A 176 -16.53 2.42 20.82
CA PHE A 176 -15.14 2.00 20.78
C PHE A 176 -14.17 3.16 20.45
N PHE A 177 -14.70 4.33 20.08
CA PHE A 177 -13.88 5.50 19.80
C PHE A 177 -13.59 6.26 21.09
N VAL A 178 -12.30 6.54 21.31
CA VAL A 178 -11.86 7.39 22.42
C VAL A 178 -11.86 8.83 21.92
N ASP A 179 -12.69 9.68 22.52
CA ASP A 179 -12.81 11.08 22.15
C ASP A 179 -11.49 11.83 22.39
N VAL A 180 -10.82 12.19 21.29
CA VAL A 180 -9.58 12.95 21.28
C VAL A 180 -9.71 14.08 20.27
N ASP A 181 -9.26 15.27 20.64
CA ASP A 181 -9.21 16.40 19.71
C ASP A 181 -8.13 16.14 18.65
N TRP A 182 -8.56 15.97 17.41
CA TRP A 182 -7.67 15.70 16.30
C TRP A 182 -6.66 16.85 16.09
N ARG A 183 -7.01 18.10 16.41
CA ARG A 183 -6.08 19.25 16.27
C ARG A 183 -4.91 19.12 17.24
N SER A 184 -5.20 18.76 18.49
CA SER A 184 -4.19 18.44 19.50
C SER A 184 -3.30 17.26 19.10
N GLU A 185 -3.84 16.23 18.44
CA GLU A 185 -3.06 15.11 17.91
C GLU A 185 -2.12 15.54 16.77
N VAL A 186 -2.58 16.42 15.87
CA VAL A 186 -1.74 17.00 14.82
C VAL A 186 -0.57 17.78 15.41
N ASP A 187 -0.84 18.68 16.35
CA ASP A 187 0.20 19.50 16.98
C ASP A 187 1.19 18.65 17.77
N SER A 188 0.72 17.56 18.38
CA SER A 188 1.57 16.61 19.09
C SER A 188 2.47 15.83 18.13
N ALA A 189 1.94 15.33 17.01
CA ALA A 189 2.72 14.64 15.98
C ALA A 189 3.84 15.53 15.42
N ARG A 190 3.53 16.81 15.12
CA ARG A 190 4.53 17.79 14.65
C ARG A 190 5.60 18.09 15.70
N ARG A 191 5.23 18.23 16.98
CA ARG A 191 6.19 18.44 18.08
C ARG A 191 7.13 17.25 18.27
N ILE A 192 6.58 16.02 18.29
CA ILE A 192 7.39 14.79 18.38
C ILE A 192 8.40 14.73 17.23
N ARG A 193 7.99 15.11 16.00
CA ARG A 193 8.91 15.18 14.85
C ARG A 193 10.05 16.16 15.10
N ALA A 194 9.74 17.38 15.53
CA ALA A 194 10.75 18.40 15.79
C ALA A 194 11.74 17.98 16.90
N GLU A 195 11.23 17.40 17.99
CA GLU A 195 12.05 16.89 19.09
C GLU A 195 12.96 15.74 18.65
N THR A 196 12.42 14.80 17.86
CA THR A 196 13.17 13.66 17.32
C THR A 196 14.26 14.14 16.35
N GLU A 197 13.97 15.12 15.49
CA GLU A 197 14.96 15.75 14.61
C GLU A 197 16.09 16.41 15.40
N ASN A 198 15.77 17.13 16.48
CA ASN A 198 16.77 17.75 17.35
C ASN A 198 17.64 16.69 18.04
N ALA A 199 17.03 15.64 18.60
CA ALA A 199 17.73 14.54 19.23
C ALA A 199 18.68 13.82 18.26
N SER A 200 18.27 13.65 16.99
CA SER A 200 19.09 12.99 15.97
C SER A 200 20.38 13.75 15.62
N ARG A 201 20.48 15.04 15.98
CA ARG A 201 21.64 15.90 15.71
C ARG A 201 22.49 16.16 16.96
N SER A 202 22.26 15.45 18.07
CA SER A 202 23.15 15.53 19.21
C SER A 202 24.55 15.02 18.84
N PRO A 203 25.64 15.54 19.45
CA PRO A 203 27.00 15.09 19.19
C PRO A 203 27.16 13.57 19.34
N GLU A 204 26.50 12.99 20.35
CA GLU A 204 26.54 11.55 20.65
C GLU A 204 25.87 10.75 19.53
N LYS A 205 24.68 11.15 19.09
CA LYS A 205 23.97 10.47 18.01
C LYS A 205 24.68 10.59 16.66
N LEU A 206 25.23 11.77 16.36
CA LEU A 206 26.02 11.96 15.14
C LEU A 206 27.29 11.10 15.14
N ALA A 207 27.94 10.92 16.30
CA ALA A 207 29.06 10.00 16.44
C ALA A 207 28.64 8.54 16.21
N GLU A 208 27.52 8.09 16.79
CA GLU A 208 26.96 6.76 16.57
C GLU A 208 26.65 6.50 15.07
N PHE A 209 25.96 7.43 14.40
CA PHE A 209 25.63 7.27 12.98
C PHE A 209 26.88 7.26 12.10
N ARG A 210 27.89 8.06 12.44
CA ARG A 210 29.17 8.08 11.72
C ARG A 210 29.93 6.77 11.90
N GLU A 211 29.94 6.22 13.11
CA GLU A 211 30.56 4.93 13.40
C GLU A 211 29.85 3.79 12.65
N ALA A 212 28.52 3.79 12.66
CA ALA A 212 27.71 2.84 11.87
C ALA A 212 27.97 2.96 10.36
N ALA A 213 28.10 4.19 9.84
CA ALA A 213 28.46 4.42 8.44
C ALA A 213 29.87 3.89 8.10
N HIS A 214 30.84 4.04 9.00
CA HIS A 214 32.17 3.44 8.83
C HIS A 214 32.12 1.91 8.87
N LYS A 215 31.29 1.32 9.75
CA LYS A 215 31.12 -0.14 9.81
C LYS A 215 30.54 -0.69 8.50
N GLU A 216 29.58 -0.01 7.90
CA GLU A 216 28.92 -0.48 6.67
C GLU A 216 29.76 -0.23 5.40
N LEU A 217 30.42 0.93 5.29
CA LEU A 217 31.15 1.32 4.08
C LEU A 217 32.68 1.08 4.15
N GLY A 218 33.23 0.77 5.33
CA GLY A 218 34.67 0.64 5.52
C GLY A 218 35.43 1.94 5.26
N ALA A 219 36.57 1.86 4.58
CA ALA A 219 37.44 3.00 4.25
C ALA A 219 36.93 3.82 3.05
N ALA A 220 35.62 4.02 2.94
CA ALA A 220 35.04 4.87 1.91
C ALA A 220 35.44 6.34 2.10
N GLY A 221 35.54 7.10 1.01
CA GLY A 221 35.92 8.52 1.07
C GLY A 221 34.94 9.36 1.90
N THR A 222 35.44 10.48 2.45
CA THR A 222 34.67 11.39 3.33
C THR A 222 33.27 11.76 2.80
N PRO A 223 33.06 12.09 1.51
CA PRO A 223 31.72 12.41 1.00
C PRO A 223 30.72 11.24 1.11
N ALA A 224 31.18 10.02 0.85
CA ALA A 224 30.34 8.82 0.90
C ALA A 224 29.93 8.51 2.36
N LEU A 225 30.88 8.60 3.29
CA LEU A 225 30.63 8.44 4.72
C LEU A 225 29.64 9.51 5.25
N ALA A 226 29.79 10.76 4.81
CA ALA A 226 28.87 11.84 5.20
C ALA A 226 27.44 11.59 4.68
N ALA A 227 27.29 11.25 3.40
CA ALA A 227 25.99 10.93 2.81
C ALA A 227 25.33 9.73 3.52
N LYS A 228 26.11 8.70 3.85
CA LYS A 228 25.61 7.53 4.57
C LYS A 228 25.22 7.83 6.00
N THR A 229 26.01 8.64 6.71
CA THR A 229 25.70 9.12 8.05
C THR A 229 24.35 9.85 8.06
N GLU A 230 24.12 10.73 7.09
CA GLU A 230 22.85 11.47 6.96
C GLU A 230 21.67 10.56 6.59
N GLN A 231 21.90 9.53 5.76
CA GLN A 231 20.89 8.52 5.46
C GLN A 231 20.49 7.75 6.73
N LEU A 232 21.46 7.32 7.54
CA LEU A 232 21.20 6.60 8.79
C LEU A 232 20.47 7.47 9.81
N ARG A 233 20.85 8.75 9.94
CA ARG A 233 20.16 9.72 10.79
C ARG A 233 18.71 9.90 10.37
N THR A 234 18.45 10.12 9.08
CA THR A 234 17.09 10.29 8.54
C THR A 234 16.24 9.04 8.80
N ARG A 235 16.78 7.84 8.53
CA ARG A 235 16.09 6.58 8.83
C ARG A 235 15.75 6.45 10.31
N TRP A 236 16.69 6.80 11.20
CA TRP A 236 16.44 6.75 12.64
C TRP A 236 15.28 7.65 13.07
N VAL A 237 15.14 8.84 12.48
CA VAL A 237 14.00 9.72 12.71
C VAL A 237 12.71 9.08 12.21
N GLU A 238 12.70 8.55 10.99
CA GLU A 238 11.53 7.87 10.42
C GLU A 238 11.08 6.68 11.28
N ASP A 239 12.02 5.84 11.74
CA ASP A 239 11.74 4.69 12.59
C ASP A 239 11.11 5.10 13.94
N ARG A 240 11.62 6.17 14.56
CA ARG A 240 11.07 6.73 15.81
C ARG A 240 9.66 7.29 15.59
N MET A 241 9.44 7.97 14.47
CA MET A 241 8.11 8.50 14.13
C MET A 241 7.11 7.38 13.85
N ALA A 242 7.53 6.30 13.20
CA ALA A 242 6.69 5.11 12.99
C ALA A 242 6.34 4.44 14.34
N GLU A 243 7.30 4.32 15.24
CA GLU A 243 7.08 3.79 16.60
C GLU A 243 6.12 4.65 17.43
N ALA A 244 6.26 5.97 17.36
CA ALA A 244 5.32 6.91 17.99
C ALA A 244 3.90 6.71 17.46
N GLY A 245 3.75 6.55 16.14
CA GLY A 245 2.45 6.28 15.51
C GLY A 245 1.83 4.97 15.96
N ARG A 246 2.58 3.86 15.94
CA ARG A 246 2.12 2.55 16.42
C ARG A 246 1.70 2.61 17.89
N SER A 247 2.51 3.25 18.73
CA SER A 247 2.25 3.37 20.16
C SER A 247 0.99 4.21 20.43
N ARG A 248 0.83 5.34 19.73
CA ARG A 248 -0.35 6.20 19.89
C ARG A 248 -1.62 5.52 19.41
N ALA A 249 -1.58 4.90 18.23
CA ALA A 249 -2.70 4.13 17.68
C ALA A 249 -3.16 3.03 18.65
N SER A 250 -2.22 2.20 19.13
CA SER A 250 -2.53 1.13 20.08
C SER A 250 -3.09 1.66 21.41
N SER A 251 -2.59 2.80 21.91
CA SER A 251 -3.11 3.43 23.14
C SER A 251 -4.57 3.88 23.03
N LEU A 252 -5.05 4.11 21.81
CA LEU A 252 -6.43 4.50 21.51
C LEU A 252 -7.26 3.34 20.94
N GLY A 253 -6.73 2.11 20.95
CA GLY A 253 -7.43 0.93 20.51
C GLY A 253 -7.48 0.74 18.99
N PHE A 254 -6.61 1.38 18.21
CA PHE A 254 -6.47 1.15 16.78
C PHE A 254 -5.39 0.11 16.47
N PRO A 255 -5.56 -0.70 15.40
CA PRO A 255 -4.58 -1.73 15.02
C PRO A 255 -3.24 -1.12 14.60
N ASP A 256 -3.25 0.04 13.96
CA ASP A 256 -2.05 0.76 13.53
C ASP A 256 -2.29 2.26 13.29
N ALA A 257 -1.21 2.95 12.90
CA ALA A 257 -1.23 4.38 12.59
C ALA A 257 -2.09 4.73 11.37
N TYR A 258 -2.28 3.81 10.42
CA TYR A 258 -3.10 4.05 9.24
C TYR A 258 -4.58 4.13 9.60
N ALA A 259 -5.11 3.10 10.28
CA ALA A 259 -6.48 3.08 10.78
C ALA A 259 -6.77 4.25 11.71
N TYR A 260 -5.83 4.54 12.62
CA TYR A 260 -5.89 5.67 13.54
C TYR A 260 -6.03 7.01 12.81
N THR A 261 -5.12 7.31 11.87
CA THR A 261 -5.14 8.60 11.16
C THR A 261 -6.32 8.74 10.20
N LYS A 262 -6.84 7.62 9.65
CA LYS A 262 -8.08 7.62 8.88
C LYS A 262 -9.31 7.89 9.73
N ALA A 263 -9.40 7.29 10.92
CA ALA A 263 -10.50 7.55 11.85
C ALA A 263 -10.57 9.03 12.25
N LEU A 264 -9.43 9.61 12.66
CA LEU A 264 -9.37 11.06 12.92
C LEU A 264 -9.63 11.91 11.68
N GLY A 265 -9.21 11.44 10.50
CA GLY A 265 -9.47 12.09 9.23
C GLY A 265 -10.96 12.16 8.87
N GLU A 266 -11.76 11.16 9.25
CA GLU A 266 -13.22 11.20 9.09
C GLU A 266 -13.88 12.23 10.01
N VAL A 267 -13.44 12.28 11.27
CA VAL A 267 -13.93 13.29 12.24
C VAL A 267 -13.57 14.69 11.76
N ALA A 268 -12.30 14.91 11.42
CA ALA A 268 -11.82 16.21 10.95
C ALA A 268 -12.51 16.63 9.64
N LEU A 269 -12.72 15.70 8.70
CA LEU A 269 -13.44 15.97 7.46
C LEU A 269 -14.88 16.41 7.74
N THR A 270 -15.58 15.71 8.64
CA THR A 270 -16.98 16.02 8.98
C THR A 270 -17.09 17.37 9.69
N GLU A 271 -16.17 17.68 10.62
CA GLU A 271 -16.15 18.98 11.30
C GLU A 271 -15.83 20.14 10.37
N SER A 272 -14.99 19.92 9.36
CA SER A 272 -14.53 20.95 8.44
C SER A 272 -15.38 21.08 7.18
N SER A 273 -16.29 20.14 6.88
CA SER A 273 -17.02 20.04 5.60
C SER A 273 -17.79 21.31 5.24
N GLY A 274 -18.35 22.00 6.24
CA GLY A 274 -19.28 23.11 6.01
C GLY A 274 -20.43 22.65 5.11
N ASP A 275 -20.68 23.39 4.03
CA ASP A 275 -21.73 23.09 3.05
C ASP A 275 -21.32 22.07 1.98
N VAL A 276 -20.06 21.60 1.95
CA VAL A 276 -19.61 20.58 0.98
C VAL A 276 -20.23 19.24 1.38
N PRO A 277 -21.08 18.61 0.54
CA PRO A 277 -21.69 17.34 0.89
C PRO A 277 -20.68 16.19 0.77
N VAL A 278 -20.60 15.34 1.80
CA VAL A 278 -19.59 14.28 1.93
C VAL A 278 -20.24 12.90 2.01
N SER A 279 -19.76 11.97 1.20
CA SER A 279 -19.96 10.52 1.40
C SER A 279 -18.62 9.84 1.66
N ILE A 280 -18.59 8.89 2.58
CA ILE A 280 -17.37 8.15 2.95
C ILE A 280 -17.50 6.71 2.48
N VAL A 281 -16.52 6.24 1.70
CA VAL A 281 -16.42 4.82 1.31
C VAL A 281 -15.32 4.17 2.13
N ARG A 282 -15.68 3.14 2.91
CA ARG A 282 -14.79 2.39 3.80
C ARG A 282 -14.52 1.00 3.21
N PRO A 283 -13.47 0.80 2.40
CA PRO A 283 -13.06 -0.54 1.99
C PRO A 283 -12.35 -1.30 3.11
N SER A 284 -12.46 -2.64 3.09
CA SER A 284 -11.57 -3.53 3.84
C SER A 284 -10.21 -3.72 3.12
N ILE A 285 -9.46 -4.79 3.38
CA ILE A 285 -8.19 -5.05 2.69
C ILE A 285 -8.46 -5.24 1.19
N ILE A 286 -7.96 -4.31 0.37
CA ILE A 286 -8.16 -4.36 -1.07
C ILE A 286 -7.13 -5.31 -1.69
N GLU A 287 -7.62 -6.36 -2.33
CA GLU A 287 -6.80 -7.35 -3.03
C GLU A 287 -6.97 -7.26 -4.56
N SER A 288 -6.29 -8.14 -5.29
CA SER A 288 -6.32 -8.20 -6.75
C SER A 288 -7.75 -8.19 -7.31
N SER A 289 -7.95 -7.60 -8.49
CA SER A 289 -9.28 -7.58 -9.12
C SER A 289 -9.86 -8.97 -9.32
N PHE A 290 -11.18 -9.06 -9.18
CA PHE A 290 -11.94 -10.26 -9.46
C PHE A 290 -12.10 -10.48 -10.96
N ALA A 291 -12.50 -9.43 -11.67
CA ALA A 291 -12.75 -9.46 -13.12
C ALA A 291 -12.02 -8.34 -13.87
N GLU A 292 -11.93 -7.13 -13.30
CA GLU A 292 -11.62 -5.91 -14.06
C GLU A 292 -10.52 -5.08 -13.39
N PRO A 293 -9.59 -4.44 -14.13
CA PRO A 293 -9.52 -4.31 -15.60
C PRO A 293 -9.14 -5.62 -16.32
N VAL A 294 -8.46 -6.52 -15.62
CA VAL A 294 -8.29 -7.93 -15.97
C VAL A 294 -8.30 -8.75 -14.68
N PRO A 295 -8.71 -10.03 -14.68
CA PRO A 295 -8.67 -10.84 -13.47
C PRO A 295 -7.27 -10.90 -12.87
N GLY A 296 -7.16 -10.66 -11.57
CA GLY A 296 -5.89 -10.72 -10.84
C GLY A 296 -5.00 -9.49 -11.02
N TRP A 297 -5.49 -8.41 -11.65
CA TRP A 297 -4.75 -7.15 -11.70
C TRP A 297 -4.50 -6.64 -10.28
N ILE A 298 -3.24 -6.39 -9.96
CA ILE A 298 -2.80 -5.93 -8.65
C ILE A 298 -1.62 -4.99 -8.80
N ARG A 299 -1.59 -3.92 -8.01
CA ARG A 299 -0.52 -2.93 -8.04
C ARG A 299 0.06 -2.73 -6.66
N GLY A 300 1.31 -3.16 -6.52
CA GLY A 300 2.04 -3.07 -5.25
C GLY A 300 2.26 -4.45 -4.66
N PHE A 301 2.96 -4.47 -3.54
CA PHE A 301 3.31 -5.67 -2.79
C PHE A 301 3.37 -5.25 -1.33
N ARG A 302 2.22 -5.05 -0.70
CA ARG A 302 2.11 -4.27 0.55
C ARG A 302 1.12 -4.81 1.58
N MET A 303 0.14 -5.63 1.18
CA MET A 303 -0.91 -6.13 2.06
C MET A 303 -0.71 -7.63 2.28
N ALA A 304 -1.57 -8.53 1.81
CA ALA A 304 -1.39 -9.97 2.07
C ALA A 304 -0.17 -10.58 1.33
N GLU A 305 0.28 -9.96 0.24
CA GLU A 305 1.22 -10.59 -0.70
C GLU A 305 2.61 -10.89 -0.09
N PRO A 306 3.25 -9.97 0.67
CA PRO A 306 4.51 -10.27 1.38
C PRO A 306 4.40 -11.43 2.36
N VAL A 307 3.26 -11.57 3.05
CA VAL A 307 3.03 -12.66 4.01
C VAL A 307 2.89 -13.99 3.28
N ILE A 308 2.06 -14.03 2.25
CA ILE A 308 1.82 -15.23 1.42
C ILE A 308 3.14 -15.74 0.84
N ILE A 309 3.95 -14.86 0.27
CA ILE A 309 5.25 -15.25 -0.31
C ILE A 309 6.26 -15.68 0.75
N SER A 310 6.24 -15.04 1.92
CA SER A 310 7.13 -15.43 3.03
C SER A 310 6.76 -16.82 3.57
N TYR A 311 5.46 -17.12 3.67
CA TYR A 311 4.96 -18.46 3.96
C TYR A 311 5.39 -19.47 2.88
N ALA A 312 5.19 -19.15 1.61
CA ALA A 312 5.55 -20.01 0.48
C ALA A 312 7.06 -20.29 0.39
N ARG A 313 7.91 -19.39 0.90
CA ARG A 313 9.36 -19.58 1.04
C ARG A 313 9.77 -20.35 2.30
N GLY A 314 8.82 -20.81 3.11
CA GLY A 314 9.06 -21.53 4.36
C GLY A 314 9.62 -20.64 5.49
N LEU A 315 9.54 -19.32 5.35
CA LEU A 315 10.07 -18.34 6.33
C LEU A 315 9.12 -18.15 7.51
N LEU A 316 7.81 -18.22 7.26
CA LEU A 316 6.77 -18.16 8.28
C LEU A 316 6.23 -19.57 8.51
N LYS A 317 6.52 -20.14 9.67
CA LYS A 317 6.01 -21.47 10.07
C LYS A 317 4.69 -21.39 10.84
N GLU A 318 4.42 -20.23 11.44
CA GLU A 318 3.29 -19.98 12.33
C GLU A 318 2.76 -18.57 12.01
N PHE A 319 1.44 -18.38 12.08
CA PHE A 319 0.84 -17.04 11.91
C PHE A 319 0.01 -16.70 13.14
N PRO A 320 0.12 -15.46 13.63
CA PRO A 320 -0.74 -14.96 14.69
C PRO A 320 -2.16 -14.80 14.16
N GLY A 321 -3.09 -15.64 14.58
CA GLY A 321 -4.50 -15.50 14.19
C GLY A 321 -5.36 -16.59 14.80
N VAL A 322 -6.67 -16.34 14.86
CA VAL A 322 -7.67 -17.34 15.22
C VAL A 322 -8.15 -18.00 13.93
N PRO A 323 -8.05 -19.33 13.75
CA PRO A 323 -8.47 -20.01 12.52
C PRO A 323 -9.91 -19.69 12.11
N GLU A 324 -10.79 -19.49 13.10
CA GLU A 324 -12.20 -19.15 12.96
C GLU A 324 -12.44 -17.66 12.66
N GLY A 325 -11.42 -16.81 12.80
CA GLY A 325 -11.49 -15.39 12.49
C GLY A 325 -11.68 -15.13 10.99
N THR A 326 -12.40 -14.05 10.68
CA THR A 326 -12.63 -13.62 9.30
C THR A 326 -11.49 -12.74 8.81
N VAL A 327 -11.02 -13.00 7.59
CA VAL A 327 -10.09 -12.15 6.86
C VAL A 327 -10.90 -11.27 5.93
N ASP A 328 -11.10 -10.02 6.31
CA ASP A 328 -11.89 -9.09 5.51
C ASP A 328 -11.11 -8.53 4.31
N VAL A 329 -11.15 -9.29 3.23
CA VAL A 329 -10.59 -8.90 1.92
C VAL A 329 -11.68 -8.61 0.91
N ILE A 330 -11.40 -7.67 0.01
CA ILE A 330 -12.32 -7.29 -1.06
C ILE A 330 -11.54 -7.01 -2.37
N PRO A 331 -11.99 -7.50 -3.54
CA PRO A 331 -11.35 -7.16 -4.81
C PRO A 331 -11.42 -5.68 -5.16
N VAL A 332 -10.36 -5.12 -5.76
CA VAL A 332 -10.28 -3.69 -6.12
C VAL A 332 -11.40 -3.21 -7.03
N ASP A 333 -11.88 -4.04 -7.95
CA ASP A 333 -12.96 -3.69 -8.87
C ASP A 333 -14.31 -3.53 -8.17
N PHE A 334 -14.54 -4.22 -7.06
CA PHE A 334 -15.75 -4.05 -6.25
C PHE A 334 -15.72 -2.70 -5.54
N VAL A 335 -14.55 -2.31 -5.00
CA VAL A 335 -14.36 -1.00 -4.38
C VAL A 335 -14.51 0.13 -5.40
N VAL A 336 -13.94 -0.02 -6.60
CA VAL A 336 -14.12 0.95 -7.69
C VAL A 336 -15.58 1.07 -8.09
N ALA A 337 -16.28 -0.04 -8.25
CA ALA A 337 -17.69 -0.05 -8.63
C ALA A 337 -18.58 0.59 -7.55
N ALA A 338 -18.31 0.30 -6.27
CA ALA A 338 -18.99 0.95 -5.14
C ALA A 338 -18.73 2.46 -5.09
N ILE A 339 -17.50 2.92 -5.34
CA ILE A 339 -17.19 4.37 -5.46
C ILE A 339 -17.99 5.01 -6.59
N CYS A 340 -18.04 4.38 -7.77
CA CYS A 340 -18.85 4.86 -8.89
C CYS A 340 -20.34 4.91 -8.53
N ALA A 341 -20.86 3.90 -7.84
CA ALA A 341 -22.26 3.86 -7.41
C ALA A 341 -22.59 4.95 -6.39
N VAL A 342 -21.74 5.17 -5.38
CA VAL A 342 -21.91 6.24 -4.38
C VAL A 342 -21.83 7.61 -5.05
N ALA A 343 -20.87 7.82 -5.95
CA ALA A 343 -20.76 9.05 -6.73
C ALA A 343 -21.99 9.30 -7.61
N ALA A 344 -22.52 8.26 -8.26
CA ALA A 344 -23.69 8.36 -9.13
C ALA A 344 -24.99 8.60 -8.35
N ARG A 345 -25.12 8.00 -7.15
CA ARG A 345 -26.25 8.20 -6.23
C ARG A 345 -26.29 9.64 -5.71
N GLY A 346 -25.14 10.26 -5.55
CA GLY A 346 -25.01 11.57 -4.91
C GLY A 346 -25.05 11.47 -3.37
N PRO A 347 -25.03 12.63 -2.68
CA PRO A 347 -25.12 12.69 -1.22
C PRO A 347 -26.46 12.14 -0.73
N ASP A 348 -26.43 11.37 0.35
CA ASP A 348 -27.65 10.93 1.04
C ASP A 348 -28.27 12.11 1.83
N PRO A 349 -29.46 12.62 1.45
CA PRO A 349 -30.07 13.77 2.13
C PRO A 349 -30.60 13.43 3.53
N ASP A 350 -30.84 12.14 3.82
CA ASP A 350 -31.37 11.67 5.09
C ASP A 350 -30.26 11.29 6.07
N ALA A 351 -29.00 11.26 5.62
CA ALA A 351 -27.86 10.99 6.47
C ALA A 351 -27.55 12.19 7.39
N PRO A 352 -27.26 11.96 8.69
CA PRO A 352 -26.73 13.02 9.54
C PRO A 352 -25.34 13.47 9.03
N PRO A 353 -24.82 14.63 9.48
CA PRO A 353 -23.46 15.06 9.13
C PRO A 353 -22.42 13.96 9.39
N GLY A 354 -21.66 13.60 8.36
CA GLY A 354 -20.69 12.50 8.40
C GLY A 354 -21.29 11.08 8.41
N GLY A 355 -22.61 10.94 8.32
CA GLY A 355 -23.34 9.67 8.39
C GLY A 355 -23.59 8.97 7.06
N ASP A 356 -23.25 9.59 5.93
CA ASP A 356 -23.35 8.96 4.61
C ASP A 356 -22.10 8.10 4.38
N ILE A 357 -22.10 6.91 4.97
CA ILE A 357 -20.97 5.98 4.98
C ILE A 357 -21.39 4.70 4.26
N VAL A 358 -20.55 4.21 3.36
CA VAL A 358 -20.72 2.91 2.71
C VAL A 358 -19.49 2.05 2.98
N GLN A 359 -19.68 0.93 3.67
CA GLN A 359 -18.63 -0.06 3.89
C GLN A 359 -18.55 -1.03 2.71
N VAL A 360 -17.34 -1.32 2.25
CA VAL A 360 -17.08 -2.25 1.14
C VAL A 360 -16.17 -3.35 1.67
N ALA A 361 -16.79 -4.40 2.20
CA ALA A 361 -16.11 -5.57 2.75
C ALA A 361 -16.85 -6.85 2.32
N SER A 362 -16.34 -8.00 2.75
CA SER A 362 -16.97 -9.30 2.45
C SER A 362 -17.41 -10.04 3.70
N GLY A 363 -16.84 -9.76 4.88
CA GLY A 363 -16.93 -10.62 6.05
C GLY A 363 -18.34 -10.85 6.61
N ALA A 364 -19.23 -9.86 6.55
CA ALA A 364 -20.59 -10.00 7.05
C ALA A 364 -21.50 -10.86 6.15
N GLU A 365 -21.31 -10.80 4.83
CA GLU A 365 -22.19 -11.43 3.83
C GLU A 365 -21.58 -12.70 3.21
N ASN A 366 -20.25 -12.77 3.10
CA ASN A 366 -19.50 -13.86 2.47
C ASN A 366 -18.11 -14.05 3.14
N PRO A 367 -18.07 -14.58 4.38
CA PRO A 367 -16.86 -14.62 5.18
C PRO A 367 -15.78 -15.56 4.63
N LEU A 368 -14.57 -15.03 4.41
CA LEU A 368 -13.35 -15.80 4.21
C LEU A 368 -12.66 -16.05 5.55
N ARG A 369 -12.72 -17.27 6.08
CA ARG A 369 -12.05 -17.62 7.35
C ARG A 369 -10.55 -17.81 7.16
N TYR A 370 -9.75 -17.44 8.17
CA TYR A 370 -8.29 -17.65 8.16
C TYR A 370 -7.92 -19.10 7.85
N GLY A 371 -8.58 -20.07 8.50
CA GLY A 371 -8.33 -21.50 8.25
C GLY A 371 -8.52 -21.89 6.78
N LYS A 372 -9.60 -21.40 6.14
CA LYS A 372 -9.87 -21.65 4.72
C LYS A 372 -8.82 -21.01 3.81
N LEU A 373 -8.48 -19.75 4.03
CA LEU A 373 -7.44 -19.06 3.26
C LEU A 373 -6.09 -19.81 3.36
N VAL A 374 -5.72 -20.22 4.57
CA VAL A 374 -4.50 -21.00 4.85
C VAL A 374 -4.49 -22.31 4.07
N ASP A 375 -5.59 -23.06 4.08
CA ASP A 375 -5.69 -24.32 3.35
C ASP A 375 -5.55 -24.11 1.84
N LEU A 376 -6.26 -23.12 1.26
CA LEU A 376 -6.17 -22.77 -0.16
C LEU A 376 -4.74 -22.38 -0.57
N VAL A 377 -4.07 -21.54 0.24
CA VAL A 377 -2.68 -21.13 0.00
C VAL A 377 -1.74 -22.33 0.06
N ARG A 378 -1.89 -23.18 1.08
CA ARG A 378 -1.04 -24.37 1.27
C ARG A 378 -1.20 -25.34 0.11
N GLU A 379 -2.42 -25.67 -0.27
CA GLU A 379 -2.72 -26.60 -1.36
C GLU A 379 -2.12 -26.09 -2.66
N TRP A 380 -2.34 -24.82 -3.00
CA TRP A 380 -1.81 -24.22 -4.22
C TRP A 380 -0.28 -24.25 -4.29
N PHE A 381 0.43 -23.87 -3.22
CA PHE A 381 1.91 -23.90 -3.20
C PHE A 381 2.49 -25.31 -3.04
N THR A 382 1.71 -26.28 -2.59
CA THR A 382 2.11 -27.69 -2.62
C THR A 382 2.16 -28.19 -4.07
N GLU A 383 1.21 -27.77 -4.90
CA GLU A 383 1.18 -28.07 -6.34
C GLU A 383 2.15 -27.19 -7.15
N HIS A 384 2.35 -25.95 -6.73
CA HIS A 384 3.16 -24.92 -7.41
C HIS A 384 4.29 -24.41 -6.50
N PRO A 385 5.27 -25.25 -6.13
CA PRO A 385 6.30 -24.87 -5.17
C PRO A 385 7.20 -23.74 -5.69
N ILE A 386 7.63 -22.88 -4.77
CA ILE A 386 8.72 -21.94 -5.03
C ILE A 386 10.04 -22.70 -4.94
N TYR A 387 10.96 -22.42 -5.86
CA TYR A 387 12.28 -23.04 -5.91
C TYR A 387 13.33 -22.17 -5.21
N ASP A 388 14.22 -22.82 -4.46
CA ASP A 388 15.39 -22.16 -3.87
C ASP A 388 16.49 -21.88 -4.92
N GLU A 389 17.59 -21.26 -4.48
CA GLU A 389 18.74 -20.97 -5.35
C GLU A 389 19.43 -22.23 -5.90
N HIS A 390 19.18 -23.39 -5.29
CA HIS A 390 19.69 -24.69 -5.70
C HIS A 390 18.71 -25.46 -6.58
N GLY A 391 17.59 -24.85 -6.94
CA GLY A 391 16.54 -25.47 -7.75
C GLY A 391 15.81 -26.60 -7.03
N GLN A 392 15.80 -26.60 -5.70
CA GLN A 392 14.97 -27.50 -4.90
C GLN A 392 13.61 -26.86 -4.61
N PRO A 393 12.50 -27.60 -4.73
CA PRO A 393 11.19 -27.10 -4.34
C PRO A 393 11.14 -26.92 -2.82
N ILE A 394 10.71 -25.74 -2.38
CA ILE A 394 10.51 -25.44 -0.96
C ILE A 394 9.18 -26.07 -0.54
N SER A 395 9.23 -26.94 0.47
CA SER A 395 8.02 -27.49 1.08
C SER A 395 7.37 -26.46 1.99
N VAL A 396 6.09 -26.17 1.74
CA VAL A 396 5.32 -25.28 2.62
C VAL A 396 5.09 -25.94 3.98
N PRO A 397 5.31 -25.22 5.09
CA PRO A 397 5.13 -25.78 6.42
C PRO A 397 3.64 -26.04 6.72
N GLN A 398 3.35 -27.06 7.53
CA GLN A 398 2.04 -27.18 8.15
C GLN A 398 1.82 -25.98 9.06
N TRP A 399 0.72 -25.27 8.83
CA TRP A 399 0.42 -24.03 9.52
C TRP A 399 -0.17 -24.33 10.90
N SER A 400 0.47 -23.83 11.96
CA SER A 400 -0.11 -23.80 13.31
C SER A 400 -0.54 -22.37 13.66
N PHE A 401 -1.61 -22.22 14.46
CA PHE A 401 -2.17 -20.94 14.90
C PHE A 401 -1.86 -20.64 16.38
N PRO A 402 -0.59 -20.41 16.79
CA PRO A 402 -0.29 -19.96 18.12
C PRO A 402 -0.55 -18.46 18.27
N GLY A 403 -0.96 -18.03 19.47
CA GLY A 403 -1.18 -16.61 19.76
C GLY A 403 0.08 -15.75 19.50
N ARG A 404 -0.14 -14.49 19.09
CA ARG A 404 0.88 -13.52 18.65
C ARG A 404 2.14 -13.46 19.54
N GLY A 405 1.95 -13.44 20.85
CA GLY A 405 3.05 -13.39 21.81
C GLY A 405 4.04 -14.56 21.69
N ARG A 406 3.58 -15.76 21.33
CA ARG A 406 4.44 -16.94 21.16
C ARG A 406 5.28 -16.84 19.89
N VAL A 407 4.67 -16.42 18.77
CA VAL A 407 5.37 -16.22 17.49
C VAL A 407 6.43 -15.14 17.63
N LYS A 408 6.06 -14.00 18.23
CA LYS A 408 6.97 -12.88 18.51
C LYS A 408 8.16 -13.32 19.35
N GLN A 409 7.92 -14.03 20.45
CA GLN A 409 8.98 -14.50 21.34
C GLN A 409 9.92 -15.51 20.67
N GLN A 410 9.43 -16.36 19.76
CA GLN A 410 10.29 -17.27 19.00
C GLN A 410 11.22 -16.52 18.06
N LEU A 411 10.68 -15.55 17.31
CA LEU A 411 11.46 -14.73 16.39
C LEU A 411 12.47 -13.83 17.12
N GLU A 412 12.12 -13.24 18.26
CA GLU A 412 13.04 -12.48 19.13
C GLU A 412 14.21 -13.34 19.62
N ARG A 413 13.92 -14.59 20.04
CA ARG A 413 14.97 -15.54 20.45
C ARG A 413 15.89 -15.91 19.28
N ALA A 414 15.32 -16.13 18.10
CA ALA A 414 16.08 -16.45 16.89
C ALA A 414 16.96 -15.27 16.46
N GLY A 415 16.44 -14.04 16.46
CA GLY A 415 17.20 -12.82 16.21
C GLY A 415 18.33 -12.61 17.22
N SER A 416 18.02 -12.74 18.52
CA SER A 416 19.03 -12.63 19.59
C SER A 416 20.16 -13.66 19.47
N MET A 417 19.83 -14.88 19.02
CA MET A 417 20.82 -15.93 18.78
C MET A 417 21.71 -15.61 17.57
N LEU A 418 21.12 -15.07 16.49
CA LEU A 418 21.88 -14.60 15.33
C LEU A 418 22.80 -13.43 15.70
N ASP A 419 22.35 -12.48 16.53
CA ASP A 419 23.19 -11.37 17.00
C ASP A 419 24.41 -11.85 17.77
N ARG A 420 24.21 -12.84 18.66
CA ARG A 420 25.33 -13.46 19.40
C ARG A 420 26.27 -14.20 18.46
N ALA A 421 25.74 -14.92 17.46
CA ALA A 421 26.55 -15.59 16.46
C ALA A 421 27.37 -14.56 15.66
N HIS A 422 26.74 -13.49 15.16
CA HIS A 422 27.40 -12.44 14.39
C HIS A 422 28.51 -11.75 15.21
N LYS A 423 28.25 -11.41 16.48
CA LYS A 423 29.29 -10.86 17.38
C LYS A 423 30.47 -11.83 17.61
N ALA A 424 30.19 -13.13 17.74
CA ALA A 424 31.24 -14.14 17.86
C ALA A 424 32.04 -14.31 16.55
N PHE A 425 31.39 -14.15 15.39
CA PHE A 425 32.03 -14.18 14.08
C PHE A 425 32.88 -12.93 13.80
N ASP A 426 32.45 -11.74 14.23
CA ASP A 426 33.23 -10.48 14.13
C ASP A 426 34.55 -10.54 14.92
N MET A 427 34.64 -11.40 15.95
CA MET A 427 35.84 -11.60 16.75
C MET A 427 36.85 -12.60 16.14
N LEU A 428 36.53 -13.25 15.01
CA LEU A 428 37.40 -14.25 14.37
C LEU A 428 38.15 -13.67 13.16
N PRO A 429 39.45 -13.99 12.95
CA PRO A 429 40.25 -13.43 11.87
C PRO A 429 39.75 -13.87 10.47
N VAL A 430 39.52 -12.88 9.60
CA VAL A 430 38.82 -13.02 8.32
C VAL A 430 39.67 -13.74 7.25
N ARG A 431 39.17 -14.86 6.70
CA ARG A 431 39.66 -15.50 5.45
C ARG A 431 38.50 -15.82 4.51
N GLY A 432 38.62 -15.59 3.20
CA GLY A 432 37.69 -15.94 2.09
C GLY A 432 36.30 -16.56 2.38
N ARG A 433 36.21 -17.75 3.01
CA ARG A 433 34.95 -18.41 3.43
C ARG A 433 34.11 -17.60 4.44
N HIS A 434 34.74 -16.68 5.17
CA HIS A 434 34.13 -15.84 6.19
C HIS A 434 33.15 -14.80 5.61
N ALA A 435 33.44 -14.22 4.43
CA ALA A 435 32.54 -13.24 3.80
C ALA A 435 31.19 -13.85 3.37
N MET A 436 31.21 -15.07 2.80
CA MET A 436 29.96 -15.77 2.45
C MET A 436 29.15 -16.21 3.67
N THR A 437 29.82 -16.48 4.80
CA THR A 437 29.15 -16.90 6.03
C THR A 437 28.53 -15.70 6.74
N SER A 438 29.22 -14.55 6.74
CA SER A 438 28.68 -13.27 7.20
C SER A 438 27.47 -12.85 6.37
N ALA A 439 27.59 -12.88 5.03
CA ALA A 439 26.49 -12.56 4.13
C ALA A 439 25.25 -13.45 4.38
N ARG A 440 25.43 -14.76 4.65
CA ARG A 440 24.33 -15.67 5.02
C ARG A 440 23.71 -15.36 6.38
N LEU A 441 24.50 -14.91 7.35
CA LEU A 441 24.00 -14.53 8.67
C LEU A 441 23.22 -13.22 8.60
N GLU A 442 23.71 -12.27 7.81
CA GLU A 442 23.06 -10.99 7.57
C GLU A 442 21.76 -11.18 6.77
N GLU A 443 21.77 -12.02 5.75
CA GLU A 443 20.56 -12.43 5.03
C GLU A 443 19.53 -13.09 5.97
N ARG A 444 19.97 -14.02 6.84
CA ARG A 444 19.08 -14.62 7.85
C ARG A 444 18.53 -13.61 8.85
N ARG A 445 19.33 -12.63 9.25
CA ARG A 445 18.91 -11.54 10.13
C ARG A 445 17.84 -10.70 9.46
N GLU A 446 18.09 -10.24 8.23
CA GLU A 446 17.09 -9.49 7.46
C GLU A 446 15.79 -10.28 7.26
N LEU A 447 15.87 -11.61 7.10
CA LEU A 447 14.70 -12.47 6.99
C LEU A 447 13.90 -12.53 8.30
N ILE A 448 14.58 -12.61 9.45
CA ILE A 448 13.92 -12.57 10.77
C ILE A 448 13.31 -11.19 11.01
N ASP A 449 14.03 -10.11 10.71
CA ASP A 449 13.52 -8.75 10.89
C ASP A 449 12.29 -8.50 10.00
N ARG A 450 12.30 -9.01 8.75
CA ARG A 450 11.13 -9.01 7.86
C ARG A 450 9.97 -9.82 8.44
N ALA A 451 10.23 -11.04 8.92
CA ALA A 451 9.20 -11.88 9.53
C ALA A 451 8.59 -11.25 10.79
N MET A 452 9.42 -10.62 11.63
CA MET A 452 9.00 -9.86 12.81
C MET A 452 8.12 -8.68 12.44
N GLY A 453 8.55 -7.89 11.44
CA GLY A 453 7.73 -6.81 10.90
C GLY A 453 6.37 -7.33 10.46
N TYR A 454 6.31 -8.43 9.71
CA TYR A 454 5.03 -9.01 9.29
C TYR A 454 4.16 -9.49 10.46
N VAL A 455 4.73 -10.14 11.47
CA VAL A 455 3.96 -10.57 12.66
C VAL A 455 3.42 -9.38 13.45
N ASP A 456 4.20 -8.32 13.60
CA ASP A 456 3.77 -7.12 14.32
C ASP A 456 2.72 -6.32 13.54
N LEU A 457 2.82 -6.28 12.21
CA LEU A 457 1.90 -5.58 11.33
C LEU A 457 0.58 -6.35 11.14
N TYR A 458 0.64 -7.60 10.69
CA TYR A 458 -0.56 -8.37 10.32
C TYR A 458 -1.23 -9.05 11.52
N GLY A 459 -0.53 -9.21 12.64
CA GLY A 459 -1.11 -9.77 13.86
C GLY A 459 -2.25 -8.91 14.43
N ALA A 460 -2.16 -7.58 14.33
CA ALA A 460 -3.22 -6.69 14.81
C ALA A 460 -4.51 -6.81 13.97
N TYR A 461 -4.35 -7.05 12.67
CA TYR A 461 -5.46 -7.27 11.74
C TYR A 461 -6.09 -8.66 11.93
N ALA A 462 -5.28 -9.68 12.21
CA ALA A 462 -5.76 -11.03 12.48
C ALA A 462 -6.45 -11.21 13.84
N GLU A 463 -6.24 -10.28 14.76
CA GLU A 463 -6.94 -10.17 16.04
C GLU A 463 -8.19 -9.26 15.96
N CYS A 464 -8.45 -8.62 14.81
CA CYS A 464 -9.65 -7.82 14.63
C CYS A 464 -10.87 -8.73 14.53
N GLU A 465 -11.78 -8.62 15.50
CA GLU A 465 -13.03 -9.40 15.57
C GLU A 465 -14.24 -8.55 15.12
N ALA A 466 -13.99 -7.46 14.39
CA ALA A 466 -15.04 -6.60 13.86
C ALA A 466 -15.76 -7.29 12.70
N VAL A 467 -17.09 -7.22 12.69
CA VAL A 467 -17.92 -7.70 11.58
C VAL A 467 -18.53 -6.47 10.91
N TYR A 468 -17.97 -6.06 9.77
CA TYR A 468 -18.38 -4.84 9.07
C TYR A 468 -19.76 -5.00 8.44
N GLY A 469 -20.76 -4.27 8.95
CA GLY A 469 -22.12 -4.26 8.39
C GLY A 469 -22.15 -3.62 7.01
N LEU A 470 -22.93 -4.20 6.09
CA LEU A 470 -22.98 -3.80 4.68
C LEU A 470 -24.37 -3.33 4.25
N ASP A 471 -25.22 -2.90 5.19
CA ASP A 471 -26.63 -2.61 4.95
C ASP A 471 -26.84 -1.58 3.82
N ARG A 472 -26.10 -0.46 3.82
CA ARG A 472 -26.16 0.58 2.78
C ARG A 472 -25.51 0.11 1.47
N LEU A 473 -24.43 -0.69 1.52
CA LEU A 473 -23.84 -1.28 0.32
C LEU A 473 -24.83 -2.19 -0.41
N ILE A 474 -25.47 -3.11 0.32
CA ILE A 474 -26.45 -4.05 -0.23
C ILE A 474 -27.71 -3.31 -0.69
N THR A 475 -28.17 -2.33 0.08
CA THR A 475 -29.30 -1.46 -0.35
C THR A 475 -28.96 -0.73 -1.65
N LEU A 476 -27.74 -0.20 -1.79
CA LEU A 476 -27.29 0.46 -3.01
C LEU A 476 -27.23 -0.50 -4.20
N TRP A 477 -26.75 -1.73 -3.99
CA TRP A 477 -26.73 -2.79 -5.00
C TRP A 477 -28.13 -3.20 -5.46
N ASP A 478 -29.05 -3.36 -4.51
CA ASP A 478 -30.41 -3.82 -4.77
C ASP A 478 -31.25 -2.79 -5.54
N GLN A 479 -30.85 -1.51 -5.51
CA GLN A 479 -31.47 -0.42 -6.27
C GLN A 479 -30.97 -0.30 -7.72
N LEU A 480 -29.87 -0.98 -8.08
CA LEU A 480 -29.34 -0.93 -9.45
C LEU A 480 -30.17 -1.78 -10.41
N ASP A 481 -30.25 -1.31 -11.66
CA ASP A 481 -30.76 -2.08 -12.79
C ASP A 481 -29.75 -3.16 -13.23
N ASP A 482 -30.22 -4.09 -14.08
CA ASP A 482 -29.42 -5.25 -14.49
C ASP A 482 -28.17 -4.86 -15.30
N ASP A 483 -28.23 -3.77 -16.07
CA ASP A 483 -27.11 -3.27 -16.88
C ASP A 483 -26.00 -2.68 -16.00
N ASP A 484 -26.37 -1.88 -14.98
CA ASP A 484 -25.45 -1.38 -13.97
C ASP A 484 -24.87 -2.52 -13.14
N ARG A 485 -25.68 -3.52 -12.74
CA ARG A 485 -25.18 -4.69 -11.99
C ARG A 485 -24.15 -5.49 -12.77
N ALA A 486 -24.37 -5.67 -14.08
CA ALA A 486 -23.42 -6.34 -14.95
C ALA A 486 -22.13 -5.53 -15.14
N THR A 487 -22.23 -4.19 -15.20
CA THR A 487 -21.09 -3.32 -15.50
C THR A 487 -20.28 -2.95 -14.26
N PHE A 488 -20.94 -2.72 -13.13
CA PHE A 488 -20.42 -2.23 -11.86
C PHE A 488 -20.75 -3.21 -10.73
N CYS A 489 -20.34 -4.48 -10.85
CA CYS A 489 -20.54 -5.46 -9.79
C CYS A 489 -19.74 -5.09 -8.52
N PHE A 490 -20.45 -4.96 -7.39
CA PHE A 490 -19.84 -4.79 -6.06
C PHE A 490 -20.53 -5.64 -4.98
N ASP A 491 -21.30 -6.67 -5.37
CA ASP A 491 -21.96 -7.58 -4.43
C ASP A 491 -20.99 -8.68 -3.94
N PRO A 492 -20.50 -8.61 -2.69
CA PRO A 492 -19.51 -9.55 -2.17
C PRO A 492 -19.99 -11.01 -2.14
N ARG A 493 -21.31 -11.25 -2.17
CA ARG A 493 -21.90 -12.60 -2.19
C ARG A 493 -21.58 -13.37 -3.47
N THR A 494 -21.17 -12.66 -4.52
CA THR A 494 -20.78 -13.26 -5.81
C THR A 494 -19.37 -13.85 -5.82
N ILE A 495 -18.57 -13.55 -4.80
CA ILE A 495 -17.17 -13.99 -4.72
C ILE A 495 -17.12 -15.49 -4.35
N ASP A 496 -16.72 -16.32 -5.30
CA ASP A 496 -16.34 -17.70 -5.02
C ASP A 496 -14.88 -17.75 -4.54
N TRP A 497 -14.67 -17.88 -3.23
CA TRP A 497 -13.34 -17.94 -2.62
C TRP A 497 -12.51 -19.15 -3.08
N ASP A 498 -13.16 -20.29 -3.33
CA ASP A 498 -12.48 -21.53 -3.75
C ASP A 498 -11.95 -21.41 -5.18
N ARG A 499 -12.51 -20.48 -5.96
CA ARG A 499 -12.02 -20.13 -7.29
C ARG A 499 -11.08 -18.93 -7.27
N TYR A 500 -11.51 -17.82 -6.67
CA TYR A 500 -10.80 -16.54 -6.71
C TYR A 500 -9.40 -16.64 -6.10
N VAL A 501 -9.24 -17.29 -4.95
CA VAL A 501 -7.93 -17.38 -4.29
C VAL A 501 -6.91 -18.16 -5.15
N PRO A 502 -7.15 -19.44 -5.52
CA PRO A 502 -6.16 -20.22 -6.25
C PRO A 502 -6.06 -19.88 -7.75
N GLU A 503 -7.15 -19.51 -8.42
CA GLU A 503 -7.14 -19.29 -9.88
C GLU A 503 -6.78 -17.85 -10.26
N VAL A 504 -7.02 -16.87 -9.38
CA VAL A 504 -6.89 -15.44 -9.70
C VAL A 504 -5.84 -14.77 -8.82
N HIS A 505 -6.02 -14.80 -7.50
CA HIS A 505 -5.21 -14.02 -6.57
C HIS A 505 -3.77 -14.57 -6.43
N LEU A 506 -3.60 -15.85 -6.11
CA LEU A 506 -2.27 -16.45 -5.88
C LEU A 506 -1.34 -16.41 -7.12
N PRO A 507 -1.81 -16.70 -8.35
CA PRO A 507 -0.99 -16.52 -9.54
C PRO A 507 -0.48 -15.09 -9.70
N SER A 508 -1.31 -14.10 -9.39
CA SER A 508 -0.94 -12.68 -9.42
C SER A 508 0.07 -12.31 -8.35
N VAL A 509 -0.08 -12.82 -7.12
CA VAL A 509 0.89 -12.66 -6.03
C VAL A 509 2.27 -13.20 -6.44
N VAL A 510 2.32 -14.39 -7.03
CA VAL A 510 3.56 -15.00 -7.53
C VAL A 510 4.19 -14.16 -8.65
N LYS A 511 3.38 -13.70 -9.61
CA LYS A 511 3.84 -12.85 -10.72
C LYS A 511 4.40 -11.52 -10.20
N ALA A 512 3.69 -10.86 -9.29
CA ALA A 512 4.10 -9.60 -8.68
C ALA A 512 5.41 -9.75 -7.87
N ALA A 513 5.52 -10.84 -7.10
CA ALA A 513 6.71 -11.17 -6.32
C ALA A 513 7.90 -11.65 -7.16
N ARG A 514 7.68 -11.95 -8.46
CA ARG A 514 8.64 -12.63 -9.34
C ARG A 514 9.18 -13.92 -8.70
N ALA A 515 8.30 -14.64 -8.00
CA ALA A 515 8.70 -15.84 -7.29
C ALA A 515 9.00 -16.97 -8.30
N PRO A 516 10.14 -17.68 -8.17
CA PRO A 516 10.52 -18.74 -9.10
C PRO A 516 9.66 -19.99 -8.83
N THR A 517 8.57 -20.16 -9.57
CA THR A 517 7.70 -21.35 -9.49
C THR A 517 8.08 -22.44 -10.51
N ARG A 518 9.22 -22.29 -11.17
CA ARG A 518 9.80 -23.28 -12.08
C ARG A 518 11.24 -23.54 -11.66
N PRO A 519 11.72 -24.80 -11.81
CA PRO A 519 13.11 -25.09 -11.55
C PRO A 519 13.99 -24.26 -12.50
N PRO A 520 15.12 -23.73 -12.03
CA PRO A 520 16.06 -23.07 -12.92
C PRO A 520 16.47 -24.04 -14.04
N THR A 521 16.44 -23.57 -15.29
CA THR A 521 16.90 -24.37 -16.44
C THR A 521 18.33 -24.83 -16.19
N ARG A 522 18.54 -26.15 -16.08
CA ARG A 522 19.90 -26.74 -15.98
C ARG A 522 20.74 -26.22 -17.15
N GLY A 523 21.82 -25.51 -16.82
CA GLY A 523 22.74 -24.91 -17.79
C GLY A 523 22.72 -23.39 -17.88
N GLY A 524 21.80 -22.70 -17.18
CA GLY A 524 21.88 -21.26 -17.01
C GLY A 524 23.00 -20.88 -16.06
N GLN A 525 24.07 -20.26 -16.58
CA GLN A 525 25.14 -19.69 -15.76
C GLN A 525 24.54 -18.80 -14.66
N SER A 526 25.00 -18.96 -13.42
CA SER A 526 24.59 -18.11 -12.30
C SER A 526 24.82 -16.64 -12.66
N ARG A 527 24.10 -15.68 -12.04
CA ARG A 527 24.36 -14.24 -12.29
C ARG A 527 25.84 -13.90 -12.10
N SER A 528 26.46 -14.49 -11.09
CA SER A 528 27.89 -14.39 -10.78
C SER A 528 28.75 -14.96 -11.91
N GLU A 529 28.43 -16.15 -12.43
CA GLU A 529 29.14 -16.73 -13.58
C GLU A 529 28.92 -15.92 -14.86
N ARG A 530 27.70 -15.46 -15.16
CA ARG A 530 27.45 -14.60 -16.34
C ARG A 530 28.26 -13.31 -16.28
N LEU A 531 28.27 -12.65 -15.11
CA LEU A 531 29.09 -11.45 -14.90
C LEU A 531 30.58 -11.76 -15.03
N ARG A 532 31.02 -12.89 -14.48
CA ARG A 532 32.41 -13.34 -14.56
C ARG A 532 32.81 -13.71 -15.99
N THR A 533 31.95 -14.39 -16.75
CA THR A 533 32.14 -14.73 -18.16
C THR A 533 32.14 -13.47 -19.03
N GLN A 534 31.29 -12.48 -18.73
CA GLN A 534 31.31 -11.19 -19.41
C GLN A 534 32.60 -10.41 -19.15
N VAL A 535 33.11 -10.43 -17.91
CA VAL A 535 34.38 -9.81 -17.53
C VAL A 535 35.58 -10.52 -18.18
N LEU A 536 35.54 -11.85 -18.25
CA LEU A 536 36.62 -12.71 -18.79
C LEU A 536 36.43 -13.07 -20.27
N SER A 537 35.58 -12.35 -21.01
CA SER A 537 35.35 -12.64 -22.43
C SER A 537 36.64 -12.41 -23.24
N PRO A 538 37.05 -13.35 -24.10
CA PRO A 538 38.25 -13.18 -24.95
C PRO A 538 38.13 -12.05 -25.97
N ASP A 539 36.90 -11.57 -26.25
CA ASP A 539 36.64 -10.41 -27.12
C ASP A 539 37.01 -9.08 -26.44
N ARG A 540 37.29 -9.10 -25.13
CA ARG A 540 37.66 -7.91 -24.36
C ARG A 540 39.17 -7.83 -24.19
N GLN A 541 39.78 -6.85 -24.84
CA GLN A 541 41.23 -6.70 -24.92
C GLN A 541 41.80 -5.64 -23.96
N LEU A 542 40.93 -4.86 -23.30
CA LEU A 542 41.34 -3.80 -22.37
C LEU A 542 40.50 -3.82 -21.08
N ALA A 543 41.19 -3.81 -19.94
CA ALA A 543 40.59 -3.74 -18.61
C ALA A 543 41.02 -2.43 -17.92
N ALA A 544 40.05 -1.59 -17.55
CA ALA A 544 40.29 -0.40 -16.73
C ALA A 544 39.90 -0.71 -15.27
N PHE A 545 40.86 -0.59 -14.37
CA PHE A 545 40.63 -0.75 -12.93
C PHE A 545 40.16 0.58 -12.34
N ASP A 546 39.17 0.54 -11.47
CA ASP A 546 38.80 1.73 -10.70
C ASP A 546 39.87 2.06 -9.64
N LEU A 547 39.68 3.18 -8.92
CA LEU A 547 40.60 3.64 -7.87
C LEU A 547 40.73 2.65 -6.69
N GLU A 548 39.83 1.66 -6.60
CA GLU A 548 39.83 0.60 -5.59
C GLU A 548 40.40 -0.72 -6.12
N ASN A 549 40.99 -0.72 -7.34
CA ASN A 549 41.48 -1.90 -8.06
C ASN A 549 40.40 -2.96 -8.35
N THR A 550 39.12 -2.57 -8.41
CA THR A 550 38.02 -3.50 -8.65
C THR A 550 37.74 -3.64 -10.16
N LEU A 551 37.52 -4.89 -10.60
CA LEU A 551 37.22 -5.23 -11.98
C LEU A 551 35.74 -5.63 -12.12
N ILE A 552 34.94 -4.79 -12.78
CA ILE A 552 33.50 -5.02 -13.02
C ILE A 552 33.17 -4.99 -14.52
N ALA A 553 32.04 -5.60 -14.90
CA ALA A 553 31.66 -5.79 -16.31
C ALA A 553 31.51 -4.48 -17.11
N SER A 554 31.25 -3.34 -16.47
CA SER A 554 31.18 -2.02 -17.12
C SER A 554 32.55 -1.43 -17.48
N ASN A 555 33.64 -1.94 -16.89
CA ASN A 555 34.97 -1.34 -16.98
C ASN A 555 35.96 -2.19 -17.82
N VAL A 556 35.44 -3.20 -18.51
CA VAL A 556 36.22 -4.04 -19.44
C VAL A 556 35.63 -3.84 -20.84
N VAL A 557 36.44 -3.44 -21.80
CA VAL A 557 36.00 -2.92 -23.11
C VAL A 557 36.42 -3.88 -24.23
N ALA A 558 35.53 -4.13 -25.19
CA ALA A 558 35.86 -4.81 -26.44
C ALA A 558 36.41 -3.77 -27.44
N SER A 559 37.39 -4.15 -28.27
CA SER A 559 37.92 -3.27 -29.32
C SER A 559 36.90 -2.99 -30.41
#